data_AF-A0A9N9DZ39-F1
#
_entry.id   AF-A0A9N9DZ39-F1
#
_cell.length_a   1.000
_cell.length_b   1.000
_cell.length_c   1.000
_cell.angle_alpha   90.00
_cell.angle_beta   90.00
_cell.angle_gamma   90.00
#
_symmetry.space_group_name_H-M   'P 1'
#
loop_
_entity.id
_entity.type
_entity.pdbx_description
1 polymer ?
#
loop_
_entity_poly.entity_id
_entity_poly.type
_entity_poly.pdbx_seq_one_letter_code
_entity_poly.pdbx_strand_id
1 'polypeptide(L)'
;MSSEDYSKLKYPDYWNRDFNAWGNLNDWDIYWIEKQTQPTLITKHNSHVALGDELRCLKKIYTSTHPAYNKIRNLKKGLKGSINEFILQEDNSKKGIRDGLKIARKGFQIYSKMDFESVERERKRLKKHAGNSDSPTMLPNVAICDSDDDDNEEIPSLDSVINSVPANIQNW
;
A
#
# COMPACT_ATOMS: atom_id res chain seq x y z
N MET A 1 28.47 36.53 9.04
CA MET A 1 27.11 36.15 8.63
C MET A 1 26.18 36.43 9.79
N SER A 2 25.08 37.16 9.56
CA SER A 2 24.17 37.58 10.64
C SER A 2 23.33 36.39 11.10
N SER A 3 22.99 36.35 12.39
CA SER A 3 22.05 35.38 12.97
C SER A 3 20.65 35.45 12.32
N GLU A 4 20.32 36.57 11.67
CA GLU A 4 19.00 36.81 11.05
C GLU A 4 18.77 35.96 9.80
N ASP A 5 19.82 35.60 9.08
CA ASP A 5 19.73 34.82 7.84
C ASP A 5 19.22 33.40 8.09
N TYR A 6 19.49 32.85 9.27
CA TYR A 6 19.15 31.49 9.68
C TYR A 6 17.76 31.37 10.32
N SER A 7 17.05 32.47 10.53
CA SER A 7 15.72 32.49 11.18
C SER A 7 14.64 31.64 10.49
N LYS A 8 14.83 31.34 9.20
CA LYS A 8 13.92 30.52 8.39
C LYS A 8 14.26 29.02 8.43
N LEU A 9 15.38 28.64 9.03
CA LEU A 9 15.78 27.25 9.17
C LEU A 9 15.14 26.64 10.42
N LYS A 10 14.67 25.40 10.26
CA LYS A 10 14.13 24.60 11.36
C LYS A 10 15.25 23.93 12.15
N TYR A 11 16.41 23.70 11.53
CA TYR A 11 17.56 23.03 12.12
C TYR A 11 18.83 23.90 12.01
N PRO A 12 18.79 25.16 12.52
CA PRO A 12 19.88 26.11 12.32
C PRO A 12 21.20 25.64 12.95
N ASP A 13 21.15 24.85 14.02
CA ASP A 13 22.31 24.28 14.71
C ASP A 13 23.13 23.32 13.83
N TYR A 14 22.48 22.58 12.92
CA TYR A 14 23.21 21.74 11.96
C TYR A 14 24.04 22.59 10.99
N TRP A 15 23.47 23.71 10.55
CA TRP A 15 24.05 24.56 9.50
C TRP A 15 24.98 25.65 10.03
N ASN A 16 24.87 26.01 11.32
CA ASN A 16 25.70 26.99 12.01
C ASN A 16 27.09 26.41 12.34
N ARG A 17 27.75 25.89 11.31
CA ARG A 17 29.13 25.39 11.31
C ARG A 17 29.77 25.67 9.97
N ASP A 18 31.09 25.47 9.89
CA ASP A 18 31.82 25.64 8.63
C ASP A 18 31.17 24.79 7.51
N PHE A 19 30.97 25.39 6.34
CA PHE A 19 30.37 24.70 5.19
C PHE A 19 31.20 23.51 4.69
N ASN A 20 32.50 23.47 5.02
CA ASN A 20 33.37 22.32 4.76
C ASN A 20 33.00 21.12 5.64
N ALA A 21 32.48 21.38 6.84
CA ALA A 21 31.96 20.38 7.78
C ALA A 21 30.47 20.02 7.51
N TRP A 22 29.86 20.58 6.47
CA TRP A 22 28.57 20.06 5.99
C TRP A 22 28.84 18.72 5.33
N GLY A 23 28.28 17.68 5.96
CA GLY A 23 28.46 16.29 5.56
C GLY A 23 27.66 15.95 4.30
N ASN A 24 27.40 14.67 4.12
CA ASN A 24 26.58 14.12 3.05
C ASN A 24 25.14 13.85 3.56
N LEU A 25 24.33 13.20 2.71
CA LEU A 25 22.95 12.88 3.02
C LEU A 25 22.80 12.02 4.30
N ASN A 26 23.72 11.07 4.51
CA ASN A 26 23.73 10.18 5.67
C ASN A 26 24.06 10.94 6.97
N ASP A 27 24.97 11.91 6.91
CA ASP A 27 25.27 12.77 8.06
C ASP A 27 24.06 13.63 8.47
N TRP A 28 23.22 14.00 7.50
CA TRP A 28 21.94 14.64 7.79
C TRP A 28 20.95 13.65 8.41
N ASP A 29 20.83 12.44 7.85
CA ASP A 29 19.91 11.43 8.37
C ASP A 29 20.22 11.05 9.82
N ILE A 30 21.51 10.90 10.16
CA ILE A 30 21.95 10.65 11.54
C ILE A 30 21.52 11.80 12.46
N TYR A 31 21.84 13.04 12.08
CA TYR A 31 21.42 14.22 12.85
C TYR A 31 19.90 14.30 13.00
N TRP A 32 19.15 14.01 11.93
CA TRP A 32 17.69 14.01 11.95
C TRP A 32 17.16 13.02 12.98
N ILE A 33 17.65 11.77 12.94
CA ILE A 33 17.27 10.71 13.88
C ILE A 33 17.54 11.15 15.32
N GLU A 34 18.73 11.69 15.59
CA GLU A 34 19.12 12.16 16.93
C GLU A 34 18.23 13.30 17.45
N LYS A 35 17.67 14.13 16.56
CA LYS A 35 16.79 15.24 16.93
C LYS A 35 15.33 14.85 17.14
N GLN A 36 14.89 13.71 16.62
CA GLN A 36 13.49 13.30 16.80
C GLN A 36 13.27 12.62 18.13
N THR A 37 12.28 13.11 18.87
CA THR A 37 11.81 12.50 20.11
C THR A 37 10.69 11.46 19.87
N GLN A 38 10.06 11.50 18.69
CA GLN A 38 8.95 10.62 18.34
C GLN A 38 9.38 9.58 17.28
N PRO A 39 9.36 8.28 17.59
CA PRO A 39 9.77 7.23 16.65
C PRO A 39 8.98 7.21 15.35
N THR A 40 7.70 7.61 15.38
CA THR A 40 6.82 7.68 14.21
C THR A 40 7.27 8.71 13.17
N LEU A 41 8.04 9.73 13.58
CA LEU A 41 8.60 10.75 12.69
C LEU A 41 9.94 10.33 12.06
N ILE A 42 10.55 9.25 12.56
CA ILE A 42 11.82 8.72 12.10
C ILE A 42 11.59 7.87 10.85
N THR A 43 11.32 8.56 9.74
CA THR A 43 11.28 7.96 8.41
C THR A 43 12.28 8.64 7.51
N LYS A 44 12.88 7.86 6.59
CA LYS A 44 13.79 8.38 5.56
C LYS A 44 13.10 9.47 4.72
N HIS A 45 11.82 9.28 4.42
CA HIS A 45 11.02 10.26 3.69
C HIS A 45 10.97 11.61 4.42
N ASN A 46 10.61 11.62 5.72
CA ASN A 46 10.51 12.85 6.51
C ASN A 46 11.87 13.56 6.64
N SER A 47 12.94 12.81 6.89
CA SER A 47 14.30 13.35 6.91
C SER A 47 14.63 14.09 5.61
N HIS A 48 14.33 13.46 4.47
CA HIS A 48 14.62 13.99 3.15
C HIS A 48 13.73 15.19 2.78
N VAL A 49 12.45 15.17 3.15
CA VAL A 49 11.55 16.31 2.97
C VAL A 49 12.10 17.52 3.74
N ALA A 50 12.46 17.33 5.00
CA ALA A 50 13.00 18.40 5.83
C ALA A 50 14.33 18.94 5.29
N LEU A 51 15.25 18.06 4.87
CA LEU A 51 16.48 18.49 4.21
C LEU A 51 16.19 19.33 2.95
N GLY A 52 15.21 18.92 2.16
CA GLY A 52 14.78 19.65 0.96
C GLY A 52 14.33 21.07 1.27
N ASP A 53 13.58 21.25 2.34
CA ASP A 53 13.11 22.54 2.82
C ASP A 53 14.25 23.42 3.35
N GLU A 54 15.16 22.85 4.14
CA GLU A 54 16.35 23.55 4.65
C GLU A 54 17.26 24.02 3.50
N LEU A 55 17.56 23.14 2.53
CA LEU A 55 18.38 23.48 1.36
C LEU A 55 17.72 24.55 0.47
N ARG A 56 16.38 24.60 0.42
CA ARG A 56 15.65 25.66 -0.28
C ARG A 56 15.86 27.02 0.40
N CYS A 57 15.90 27.06 1.72
CA CYS A 57 16.20 28.27 2.50
C CYS A 57 17.67 28.66 2.38
N LEU A 58 18.61 27.73 2.57
CA LEU A 58 20.05 27.97 2.45
C LEU A 58 20.44 28.53 1.07
N LYS A 59 19.83 28.03 0.00
CA LYS A 59 20.08 28.56 -1.35
C LYS A 59 19.71 30.05 -1.51
N LYS A 60 18.78 30.56 -0.71
CA LYS A 60 18.42 31.99 -0.70
C LYS A 60 19.44 32.83 0.08
N ILE A 61 20.12 32.22 1.05
CA ILE A 61 21.14 32.85 1.89
C ILE A 61 22.48 32.92 1.14
N TYR A 62 22.88 31.84 0.47
CA TYR A 62 24.15 31.76 -0.25
C TYR A 62 23.98 32.04 -1.74
N THR A 63 24.70 33.04 -2.24
CA THR A 63 24.83 33.33 -3.67
C THR A 63 25.65 32.24 -4.38
N SER A 64 25.52 32.16 -5.71
CA SER A 64 26.26 31.19 -6.53
C SER A 64 27.79 31.36 -6.50
N THR A 65 28.28 32.50 -6.04
CA THR A 65 29.71 32.79 -5.87
C THR A 65 30.28 32.21 -4.58
N HIS A 66 29.42 31.85 -3.60
CA HIS A 66 29.87 31.34 -2.31
C HIS A 66 30.18 29.83 -2.39
N PRO A 67 31.32 29.34 -1.85
CA PRO A 67 31.68 27.92 -1.88
C PRO A 67 30.62 26.96 -1.30
N ALA A 68 29.92 27.39 -0.24
CA ALA A 68 28.80 26.65 0.35
C ALA A 68 27.66 26.36 -0.66
N TYR A 69 27.49 27.17 -1.70
CA TYR A 69 26.49 26.92 -2.75
C TYR A 69 26.74 25.59 -3.47
N ASN A 70 28.00 25.21 -3.69
CA ASN A 70 28.34 23.93 -4.30
C ASN A 70 27.98 22.75 -3.39
N LYS A 71 28.17 22.88 -2.08
CA LYS A 71 27.74 21.88 -1.10
C LYS A 71 26.22 21.70 -1.10
N ILE A 72 25.46 22.81 -1.06
CA ILE A 72 23.99 22.81 -1.15
C ILE A 72 23.53 22.13 -2.45
N ARG A 73 24.18 22.45 -3.57
CA ARG A 73 23.87 21.85 -4.88
C ARG A 73 24.11 20.33 -4.87
N ASN A 74 25.20 19.87 -4.26
CA ASN A 74 25.53 18.45 -4.20
C ASN A 74 24.54 17.68 -3.31
N LEU A 75 24.20 18.20 -2.12
CA LEU A 75 23.18 17.60 -1.26
C LEU A 75 21.82 17.53 -1.98
N LYS A 76 21.44 18.58 -2.70
CA LYS A 76 20.20 18.60 -3.50
C LYS A 76 20.19 17.56 -4.62
N LYS A 77 21.34 17.27 -5.24
CA LYS A 77 21.46 16.18 -6.23
C LYS A 77 21.29 14.82 -5.58
N GLY A 78 21.93 14.58 -4.43
CA GLY A 78 21.75 13.35 -3.65
C GLY A 78 20.30 13.10 -3.26
N LEU A 79 19.63 14.16 -2.80
CA LEU A 79 18.21 14.12 -2.45
C LEU A 79 17.31 13.71 -3.63
N LYS A 80 17.53 14.30 -4.82
CA LYS A 80 16.79 13.92 -6.03
C LYS A 80 16.98 12.46 -6.41
N GLY A 81 18.20 11.93 -6.27
CA GLY A 81 18.48 10.52 -6.47
C GLY A 81 17.64 9.63 -5.55
N SER A 82 17.60 9.97 -4.25
CA SER A 82 16.84 9.18 -3.28
C SER A 82 15.32 9.32 -3.41
N ILE A 83 14.79 10.49 -3.77
CA ILE A 83 13.35 10.66 -3.98
C ILE A 83 12.89 9.86 -5.20
N ASN A 84 13.67 9.85 -6.29
CA ASN A 84 13.36 9.04 -7.46
C ASN A 84 13.36 7.54 -7.13
N GLU A 85 14.29 7.07 -6.29
CA GLU A 85 14.31 5.70 -5.80
C GLU A 85 13.03 5.33 -5.01
N PHE A 86 12.52 6.25 -4.19
CA PHE A 86 11.30 6.04 -3.42
C PHE A 86 10.04 5.98 -4.31
N ILE A 87 9.92 6.89 -5.29
CA ILE A 87 8.80 6.90 -6.25
C ILE A 87 8.74 5.57 -7.03
N LEU A 88 9.90 5.02 -7.40
CA LEU A 88 9.97 3.73 -8.09
C LEU A 88 9.54 2.55 -7.21
N GLN A 89 9.73 2.62 -5.88
CA GLN A 89 9.27 1.56 -4.97
C GLN A 89 7.75 1.57 -4.77
N GLU A 90 7.12 2.74 -4.68
CA GLU A 90 5.66 2.85 -4.53
C GLU A 90 4.89 2.32 -5.75
N ASP A 91 5.40 2.57 -6.95
CA ASP A 91 4.71 2.18 -8.19
C ASP A 91 4.67 0.65 -8.38
N ASN A 92 5.70 -0.06 -7.90
CA ASN A 92 5.74 -1.52 -7.95
C ASN A 92 4.69 -2.16 -7.02
N SER A 93 4.46 -1.59 -5.84
CA SER A 93 3.47 -2.07 -4.88
C SER A 93 2.03 -1.85 -5.39
N LYS A 94 1.75 -0.68 -5.97
CA LYS A 94 0.42 -0.33 -6.53
C LYS A 94 0.05 -1.18 -7.75
N LYS A 95 1.04 -1.66 -8.50
CA LYS A 95 0.82 -2.54 -9.66
C LYS A 95 0.28 -3.92 -9.25
N GLY A 96 0.89 -4.55 -8.24
CA GLY A 96 0.45 -5.87 -7.74
C GLY A 96 -0.99 -5.87 -7.23
N ILE A 97 -1.36 -4.85 -6.43
CA ILE A 97 -2.72 -4.70 -5.89
C ILE A 97 -3.75 -4.50 -7.02
N ARG A 98 -3.43 -3.67 -8.01
CA ARG A 98 -4.32 -3.40 -9.15
C ARG A 98 -4.56 -4.64 -10.00
N ASP A 99 -3.53 -5.45 -10.23
CA ASP A 99 -3.64 -6.65 -11.03
C ASP A 99 -4.36 -7.77 -10.27
N GLY A 100 -4.10 -7.94 -8.96
CA GLY A 100 -4.88 -8.82 -8.09
C GLY A 100 -6.38 -8.48 -8.06
N LEU A 101 -6.72 -7.19 -7.96
CA LEU A 101 -8.11 -6.74 -7.98
C LEU A 101 -8.80 -7.01 -9.32
N LYS A 102 -8.10 -6.86 -10.45
CA LYS A 102 -8.64 -7.22 -11.77
C LYS A 102 -8.92 -8.72 -11.89
N ILE A 103 -8.03 -9.55 -11.35
CA ILE A 103 -8.19 -11.02 -11.34
C ILE A 103 -9.42 -11.39 -10.50
N ALA A 104 -9.54 -10.87 -9.28
CA ALA A 104 -10.68 -11.11 -8.40
C ALA A 104 -12.02 -10.70 -9.06
N ARG A 105 -12.05 -9.52 -9.69
CA ARG A 105 -13.25 -9.03 -10.39
C ARG A 105 -13.65 -9.93 -11.56
N LYS A 106 -12.68 -10.40 -12.36
CA LYS A 106 -12.94 -11.36 -13.45
C LYS A 106 -13.43 -12.70 -12.92
N GLY A 107 -12.82 -13.22 -11.86
CA GLY A 107 -13.24 -14.46 -11.21
C GLY A 107 -14.70 -14.39 -10.76
N PHE A 108 -15.06 -13.33 -10.04
CA PHE A 108 -16.44 -13.12 -9.57
C PHE A 108 -17.46 -13.05 -10.72
N GLN A 109 -17.13 -12.36 -11.82
CA GLN A 109 -17.98 -12.30 -13.01
C GLN A 109 -18.22 -13.68 -13.63
N ILE A 110 -17.17 -14.51 -13.72
CA ILE A 110 -17.29 -15.87 -14.27
C ILE A 110 -18.17 -16.75 -13.37
N TYR A 111 -17.94 -16.75 -12.05
CA TYR A 111 -18.76 -17.51 -11.11
C TYR A 111 -20.24 -17.10 -11.17
N SER A 112 -20.53 -15.79 -11.15
CA SER A 112 -21.92 -15.31 -11.25
C SER A 112 -22.61 -15.73 -12.57
N LYS A 113 -21.86 -15.80 -13.67
CA LYS A 113 -22.39 -16.22 -14.96
C LYS A 113 -22.61 -17.73 -15.02
N MET A 114 -21.70 -18.53 -14.44
CA MET A 114 -21.85 -19.98 -14.36
C MET A 114 -23.05 -20.39 -13.49
N ASP A 115 -23.27 -19.72 -12.36
CA ASP A 115 -24.42 -19.98 -11.50
C ASP A 115 -25.73 -19.66 -12.23
N PHE A 116 -25.78 -18.52 -12.94
CA PHE A 116 -26.94 -18.15 -13.74
C PHE A 116 -27.21 -19.14 -14.89
N GLU A 117 -26.17 -19.55 -15.63
CA GLU A 117 -26.29 -20.54 -16.70
C GLU A 117 -26.69 -21.93 -16.18
N SER A 118 -26.22 -22.30 -14.98
CA SER A 118 -26.58 -23.54 -14.31
C SER A 118 -28.06 -23.55 -13.90
N VAL A 119 -28.53 -22.47 -13.26
CA VAL A 119 -29.94 -22.29 -12.87
C VAL A 119 -30.86 -22.27 -14.10
N GLU A 120 -30.49 -21.58 -15.16
CA GLU A 120 -31.30 -21.53 -16.39
C GLU A 120 -31.33 -22.88 -17.12
N ARG A 121 -30.25 -23.65 -17.07
CA ARG A 121 -30.21 -25.02 -17.62
C ARG A 121 -31.16 -25.94 -16.85
N GLU A 122 -31.20 -25.82 -15.52
CA GLU A 122 -32.10 -26.61 -14.68
C GLU A 122 -33.57 -26.23 -14.89
N ARG A 123 -33.85 -24.94 -15.01
CA ARG A 123 -35.19 -24.43 -15.35
C ARG A 123 -35.71 -24.98 -16.69
N LYS A 124 -34.84 -25.12 -17.69
CA LYS A 124 -35.19 -25.71 -18.99
C LYS A 124 -35.49 -27.20 -18.91
N ARG A 125 -34.78 -27.96 -18.06
CA ARG A 125 -35.06 -29.40 -17.84
C ARG A 125 -36.43 -29.60 -17.20
N LEU A 126 -36.74 -28.84 -16.15
CA LEU A 126 -38.03 -28.91 -15.47
C LEU A 126 -39.19 -28.53 -16.40
N LYS A 127 -39.00 -27.52 -17.25
CA LYS A 127 -40.03 -27.11 -18.22
C LYS A 127 -40.28 -28.15 -19.33
N LYS A 128 -39.29 -28.99 -19.65
CA LYS A 128 -39.43 -30.10 -20.61
C LYS A 128 -40.24 -31.27 -20.03
N HIS A 129 -40.21 -31.47 -18.71
CA HIS A 129 -40.96 -32.52 -18.02
C HIS A 129 -42.39 -32.11 -17.61
N ALA A 130 -42.71 -30.82 -17.57
CA ALA A 130 -44.05 -30.33 -17.23
C ALA A 130 -45.08 -30.39 -18.39
N GLY A 131 -44.65 -30.73 -19.62
CA GLY A 131 -45.50 -30.75 -20.81
C GLY A 131 -46.13 -32.11 -21.16
N ASN A 132 -45.75 -33.19 -20.49
CA ASN A 132 -46.34 -34.52 -20.69
C ASN A 132 -46.80 -35.07 -19.34
N SER A 133 -48.01 -34.70 -18.93
CA SER A 133 -48.73 -35.47 -17.92
C SER A 133 -49.31 -36.71 -18.58
N ASP A 134 -48.57 -37.82 -18.51
CA ASP A 134 -49.09 -39.19 -18.46
C ASP A 134 -47.98 -40.06 -17.84
N SER A 135 -48.22 -40.57 -16.63
CA SER A 135 -47.34 -41.52 -15.92
C SER A 135 -47.53 -42.96 -16.47
N PRO A 136 -46.79 -44.03 -16.08
CA PRO A 136 -45.79 -44.14 -15.01
C PRO A 136 -44.52 -45.00 -15.32
N THR A 137 -43.62 -45.04 -14.33
CA THR A 137 -42.73 -46.15 -13.93
C THR A 137 -41.31 -46.28 -14.51
N MET A 138 -40.37 -46.42 -13.57
CA MET A 138 -39.20 -47.32 -13.49
C MET A 138 -37.86 -46.60 -13.25
N LEU A 139 -37.32 -46.89 -12.07
CA LEU A 139 -36.01 -46.53 -11.52
C LEU A 139 -34.85 -46.90 -12.46
N PRO A 140 -33.68 -46.27 -12.30
CA PRO A 140 -32.43 -46.99 -12.43
C PRO A 140 -31.70 -47.09 -11.09
N ASN A 141 -31.29 -48.31 -10.77
CA ASN A 141 -30.33 -48.64 -9.72
C ASN A 141 -29.07 -47.78 -9.83
N VAL A 142 -28.74 -47.06 -8.77
CA VAL A 142 -27.38 -46.65 -8.46
C VAL A 142 -27.02 -47.33 -7.15
N ALA A 143 -26.20 -48.36 -7.24
CA ALA A 143 -25.51 -48.93 -6.10
C ALA A 143 -24.47 -47.91 -5.63
N ILE A 144 -24.60 -47.42 -4.39
CA ILE A 144 -23.47 -46.89 -3.63
C ILE A 144 -23.61 -47.40 -2.20
N CYS A 145 -22.50 -47.97 -1.76
CA CYS A 145 -22.26 -48.74 -0.57
C CYS A 145 -22.51 -47.92 0.70
N ASP A 146 -23.02 -48.60 1.72
CA ASP A 146 -22.93 -48.14 3.11
C ASP A 146 -21.46 -47.87 3.47
N SER A 147 -21.21 -46.67 4.00
CA SER A 147 -20.08 -46.35 4.85
C SER A 147 -20.51 -45.18 5.71
N ASP A 148 -21.09 -45.50 6.86
CA ASP A 148 -21.13 -44.61 8.00
C ASP A 148 -19.68 -44.36 8.44
N ASP A 149 -19.23 -43.11 8.41
CA ASP A 149 -18.29 -42.59 9.39
C ASP A 149 -18.56 -41.09 9.55
N ASP A 150 -19.09 -40.79 10.72
CA ASP A 150 -19.42 -39.51 11.31
C ASP A 150 -18.11 -38.89 11.81
N ASP A 151 -17.73 -37.70 11.33
CA ASP A 151 -16.86 -36.79 12.08
C ASP A 151 -17.19 -35.34 11.71
N ASN A 152 -17.84 -34.70 12.66
CA ASN A 152 -18.21 -33.29 12.67
C ASN A 152 -16.95 -32.41 12.69
N GLU A 153 -16.60 -31.79 11.56
CA GLU A 153 -15.86 -30.52 11.59
C GLU A 153 -16.84 -29.36 11.44
N GLU A 154 -17.17 -28.80 12.60
CA GLU A 154 -17.96 -27.60 12.82
C GLU A 154 -17.29 -26.40 12.11
N ILE A 155 -17.79 -26.03 10.93
CA ILE A 155 -17.35 -24.82 10.23
C ILE A 155 -17.79 -23.61 11.09
N PRO A 156 -16.85 -22.77 11.59
CA PRO A 156 -17.24 -21.63 12.41
C PRO A 156 -18.04 -20.62 11.56
N SER A 157 -19.18 -20.19 12.12
CA SER A 157 -20.07 -19.19 11.53
C SER A 157 -19.30 -17.97 11.03
N LEU A 158 -19.64 -17.55 9.79
CA LEU A 158 -19.08 -16.39 9.09
C LEU A 158 -19.24 -15.07 9.88
N ASP A 159 -20.13 -15.05 10.88
CA ASP A 159 -20.39 -13.89 11.73
C ASP A 159 -19.27 -13.65 12.78
N SER A 160 -18.37 -14.61 13.02
CA SER A 160 -17.26 -14.44 13.96
C SER A 160 -16.02 -13.75 13.36
N VAL A 161 -15.89 -13.73 12.04
CA VAL A 161 -14.71 -13.17 11.34
C VAL A 161 -14.82 -11.64 11.18
N ILE A 162 -16.02 -11.07 11.29
CA ILE A 162 -16.27 -9.64 11.02
C ILE A 162 -15.91 -8.74 12.21
N ASN A 163 -15.71 -9.28 13.43
CA ASN A 163 -15.47 -8.47 14.63
C ASN A 163 -14.00 -8.25 15.01
N SER A 164 -13.06 -8.42 14.08
CA SER A 164 -11.63 -8.10 14.32
C SER A 164 -11.07 -7.03 13.39
N VAL A 165 -11.90 -6.02 13.06
CA VAL A 165 -11.44 -4.79 12.42
C VAL A 165 -11.27 -3.72 13.50
N PRO A 166 -10.05 -3.19 13.75
CA PRO A 166 -9.88 -2.06 14.66
C PRO A 166 -10.63 -0.84 14.11
N ALA A 167 -11.39 -0.19 14.99
CA ALA A 167 -12.35 0.88 14.72
C ALA A 167 -11.73 2.21 14.27
N ASN A 168 -10.96 2.25 13.17
CA ASN A 168 -10.40 3.52 12.69
C ASN A 168 -10.44 3.73 11.16
N ILE A 169 -11.47 3.20 10.50
CA ILE A 169 -11.78 3.60 9.12
C ILE A 169 -13.30 3.82 8.99
N GLN A 170 -13.77 4.86 9.66
CA GLN A 170 -15.00 5.57 9.29
C GLN A 170 -14.70 7.06 9.37
N ASN A 171 -14.19 7.62 8.27
CA ASN A 171 -14.32 9.03 7.86
C ASN A 171 -13.35 9.33 6.69
N TRP A 172 -13.62 8.77 5.51
CA TRP A 172 -13.14 9.29 4.22
C TRP A 172 -14.28 9.13 3.20
#